data_AF-A0A351I413-F1
#
_entry.id   AF-A0A351I413-F1
#
_cell.length_a   1.000
_cell.length_b   1.000
_cell.length_c   1.000
_cell.angle_alpha   90.00
_cell.angle_beta   90.00
_cell.angle_gamma   90.00
#
_symmetry.space_group_name_H-M   'P 1'
#
loop_
_entity.id
_entity.type
_entity.pdbx_description
1 polymer ?
#
loop_
_entity_poly.entity_id
_entity_poly.type
_entity_poly.pdbx_seq_one_letter_code
_entity_poly.pdbx_strand_id
1 'polypeptide(L)'
;MRLLRSRAGQIVIPAMLIFPTLMLFVYLIYETAKLSREKIRHQFAMDAAAFVEMTNYSDFLNRTAYVNGAFPMRIFDEGYGDFMAECEGKVENCEKVTYASILYANGVFPHEGGAYPSGSHTAETTLPTSQWQIRYGGAGAGKNDGPPTLPEPLKLFTLDNAFKYWHPLDLAVEIYKLYFQIYSLLGSVEDAQYSVLKRLSADHSFMKKSYWLNTGDSMADADALVNSFRSKVPAFDSSAVVKPICQQQLTYCGNRHLGGTGIQPYRPECTDPAVTLQTSAGCSSGLFQIMWVDANAIKTLQEDGGSGYPGIPLSMTWAVPSKNYWNVNFTAMSEAFTAGRPELHTTISLRGDLTTKPAVWPDPTPKFQVRQFP
;
A
#
# COMPACT_ATOMS: atom_id res chain seq x y z
N MET A 1 -2.59 60.95 -76.78
CA MET A 1 -2.96 60.52 -75.41
C MET A 1 -2.31 59.18 -75.11
N ARG A 2 -1.36 59.13 -74.17
CA ARG A 2 -0.77 57.87 -73.68
C ARG A 2 -1.76 57.21 -72.72
N LEU A 3 -2.33 56.07 -73.13
CA LEU A 3 -3.08 55.18 -72.24
C LEU A 3 -2.10 54.59 -71.21
N LEU A 4 -2.17 55.09 -69.97
CA LEU A 4 -1.57 54.43 -68.81
C LEU A 4 -2.18 53.02 -68.70
N ARG A 5 -1.42 52.01 -69.14
CA ARG A 5 -1.73 50.60 -68.90
C ARG A 5 -1.71 50.38 -67.38
N SER A 6 -2.90 50.37 -66.77
CA SER A 6 -3.10 50.04 -65.36
C SER A 6 -2.54 48.63 -65.08
N ARG A 7 -1.41 48.58 -64.38
CA ARG A 7 -0.82 47.34 -63.84
C ARG A 7 -1.52 46.85 -62.56
N ALA A 8 -2.60 47.51 -62.13
CA ALA A 8 -3.32 47.15 -60.91
C ALA A 8 -3.91 45.73 -60.98
N GLY A 9 -4.38 45.29 -62.15
CA GLY A 9 -4.92 43.94 -62.34
C GLY A 9 -3.88 42.81 -62.13
N GLN A 10 -2.59 43.08 -62.35
CA GLN A 10 -1.51 42.09 -62.15
C GLN A 10 -1.16 41.87 -60.67
N ILE A 11 -1.52 42.80 -59.79
CA ILE A 11 -1.32 42.67 -58.33
C ILE A 11 -2.62 42.18 -57.68
N VAL A 12 -3.77 42.65 -58.15
CA VAL A 12 -5.09 42.32 -57.58
C VAL A 12 -5.46 40.85 -57.79
N ILE A 13 -5.17 40.26 -58.96
CA ILE A 13 -5.55 38.86 -59.24
C ILE A 13 -4.75 37.87 -58.36
N PRO A 14 -3.41 37.96 -58.25
CA PRO A 14 -2.67 37.12 -57.30
C PRO A 14 -3.04 37.41 -55.85
N ALA A 15 -3.26 38.66 -55.46
CA ALA A 15 -3.67 39.01 -54.09
C ALA A 15 -5.05 38.45 -53.73
N MET A 16 -6.02 38.44 -54.66
CA MET A 16 -7.34 37.82 -54.44
C MET A 16 -7.30 36.31 -54.26
N LEU A 17 -6.27 35.62 -54.77
CA LEU A 17 -6.10 34.18 -54.58
C LEU A 17 -5.21 33.85 -53.38
N ILE A 18 -4.12 34.61 -53.19
CA ILE A 18 -3.14 34.38 -52.13
C ILE A 18 -3.70 34.77 -50.76
N PHE A 19 -4.46 35.87 -50.65
CA PHE A 19 -4.93 36.33 -49.34
C PHE A 19 -5.97 35.38 -48.72
N PRO A 20 -7.00 34.90 -49.47
CA PRO A 20 -7.93 33.91 -48.93
C PRO A 20 -7.28 32.55 -48.65
N THR A 21 -6.35 32.10 -49.50
CA THR A 21 -5.63 30.82 -49.27
C THR A 21 -4.72 30.89 -48.06
N LEU A 22 -4.00 32.01 -47.87
CA LEU A 22 -3.18 32.24 -46.68
C LEU A 22 -4.04 32.32 -45.40
N MET A 23 -5.17 33.04 -45.45
CA MET A 23 -6.12 33.07 -44.32
C MET A 23 -6.67 31.69 -43.99
N LEU A 24 -7.05 30.91 -45.00
CA LEU A 24 -7.53 29.54 -44.82
C LEU A 24 -6.44 28.65 -44.20
N PHE A 25 -5.18 28.80 -44.63
CA PHE A 25 -4.04 28.09 -44.04
C PHE A 25 -3.80 28.46 -42.57
N VAL A 26 -3.81 29.75 -42.24
CA VAL A 26 -3.67 30.22 -40.85
C VAL A 26 -4.81 29.70 -39.96
N TYR A 27 -6.06 29.72 -40.46
CA TYR A 27 -7.21 29.18 -39.73
C TYR A 27 -7.16 27.65 -39.58
N LEU A 28 -6.65 26.91 -40.58
CA LEU A 28 -6.42 25.46 -40.45
C LEU A 28 -5.35 25.16 -39.40
N ILE A 29 -4.27 25.93 -39.34
CA ILE A 29 -3.26 25.81 -38.27
C ILE A 29 -3.90 26.08 -36.90
N TYR A 30 -4.74 27.11 -36.81
CA TYR A 30 -5.43 27.43 -35.56
C TYR A 30 -6.38 26.31 -35.11
N GLU A 31 -7.21 25.76 -36.00
CA GLU A 31 -8.13 24.67 -35.67
C GLU A 31 -7.39 23.36 -35.33
N THR A 32 -6.29 23.05 -36.02
CA THR A 32 -5.45 21.89 -35.67
C THR A 32 -4.73 22.08 -34.33
N ALA A 33 -4.24 23.28 -34.03
CA ALA A 33 -3.66 23.61 -32.73
C ALA A 33 -4.70 23.53 -31.60
N LYS A 34 -5.95 23.95 -31.85
CA LYS A 34 -7.06 23.80 -30.90
C LYS A 34 -7.36 22.32 -30.63
N LEU A 35 -7.44 21.50 -31.67
CA LEU A 35 -7.69 20.06 -31.55
C LEU A 35 -6.54 19.35 -30.80
N SER A 36 -5.29 19.75 -31.07
CA SER A 36 -4.12 19.28 -30.32
C SER A 36 -4.17 19.68 -28.85
N ARG A 37 -4.58 20.92 -28.53
CA ARG A 37 -4.72 21.40 -27.15
C ARG A 37 -5.78 20.61 -26.39
N GLU A 38 -6.91 20.31 -27.03
CA GLU A 38 -7.95 19.47 -26.45
C GLU A 38 -7.44 18.06 -26.17
N LYS A 39 -6.77 17.41 -27.13
CA LYS A 39 -6.17 16.09 -26.90
C LYS A 39 -5.20 16.09 -25.70
N ILE A 40 -4.33 17.10 -25.61
CA ILE A 40 -3.38 17.25 -24.49
C ILE A 40 -4.13 17.44 -23.17
N ARG A 41 -5.23 18.20 -23.15
CA ARG A 41 -6.07 18.38 -21.95
C ARG A 41 -6.63 17.06 -21.46
N HIS A 42 -7.17 16.23 -22.36
CA HIS A 42 -7.69 14.90 -21.99
C HIS A 42 -6.58 13.93 -21.56
N GLN A 43 -5.41 13.99 -22.19
CA GLN A 43 -4.24 13.21 -21.76
C GLN A 43 -3.84 13.58 -20.33
N PHE A 44 -3.70 14.88 -20.05
CA PHE A 44 -3.37 15.36 -18.70
C PHE A 44 -4.45 14.99 -17.67
N ALA A 45 -5.73 15.03 -18.05
CA ALA A 45 -6.83 14.62 -17.20
C ALA A 45 -6.78 13.12 -16.86
N MET A 46 -6.51 12.27 -17.85
CA MET A 46 -6.30 10.84 -17.67
C MET A 46 -5.10 10.57 -16.76
N ASP A 47 -4.01 11.33 -16.97
CA ASP A 47 -2.79 11.18 -16.19
C ASP A 47 -3.03 11.50 -14.70
N ALA A 48 -3.65 12.65 -14.43
CA ALA A 48 -4.00 13.06 -13.07
C ALA A 48 -5.02 12.12 -12.42
N ALA A 49 -5.98 11.61 -13.17
CA ALA A 49 -6.99 10.69 -12.66
C ALA A 49 -6.39 9.33 -12.25
N ALA A 50 -5.52 8.77 -13.09
CA ALA A 50 -4.77 7.57 -12.77
C ALA A 50 -3.90 7.78 -11.52
N PHE A 51 -3.14 8.89 -11.48
CA PHE A 51 -2.22 9.21 -10.37
C PHE A 51 -2.93 9.28 -9.02
N VAL A 52 -4.05 10.01 -8.95
CA VAL A 52 -4.84 10.15 -7.72
C VAL A 52 -5.41 8.80 -7.28
N GLU A 53 -5.91 8.00 -8.21
CA GLU A 53 -6.49 6.69 -7.88
C GLU A 53 -5.43 5.73 -7.31
N MET A 54 -4.26 5.62 -7.97
CA MET A 54 -3.17 4.77 -7.48
C MET A 54 -2.61 5.22 -6.14
N THR A 55 -2.69 6.52 -5.82
CA THR A 55 -2.27 7.07 -4.53
C THR A 55 -3.06 6.47 -3.38
N ASN A 56 -4.36 6.18 -3.56
CA ASN A 56 -5.16 5.50 -2.54
C ASN A 56 -4.61 4.11 -2.18
N TYR A 57 -4.16 3.34 -3.18
CA TYR A 57 -3.55 2.02 -2.97
C TYR A 57 -2.17 2.15 -2.32
N SER A 58 -1.38 3.12 -2.75
CA SER A 58 -0.08 3.42 -2.15
C SER A 58 -0.20 3.78 -0.66
N ASP A 59 -1.16 4.64 -0.31
CA ASP A 59 -1.41 5.05 1.07
C ASP A 59 -1.89 3.88 1.92
N PHE A 60 -2.78 3.04 1.40
CA PHE A 60 -3.21 1.83 2.08
C PHE A 60 -2.01 0.90 2.34
N LEU A 61 -1.26 0.51 1.31
CA LEU A 61 -0.12 -0.42 1.45
C LEU A 61 0.96 0.11 2.40
N ASN A 62 1.26 1.42 2.36
CA ASN A 62 2.21 2.03 3.28
C ASN A 62 1.74 1.98 4.74
N ARG A 63 0.44 2.24 4.98
CA ARG A 63 -0.15 2.17 6.33
C ARG A 63 -0.20 0.72 6.82
N THR A 64 -0.61 -0.21 5.97
CA THR A 64 -0.62 -1.64 6.28
C THR A 64 0.77 -2.16 6.62
N ALA A 65 1.80 -1.78 5.85
CA ALA A 65 3.20 -2.13 6.17
C ALA A 65 3.63 -1.59 7.55
N TYR A 66 3.20 -0.38 7.91
CA TYR A 66 3.50 0.21 9.21
C TYR A 66 2.79 -0.52 10.37
N VAL A 67 1.51 -0.85 10.20
CA VAL A 67 0.71 -1.61 11.18
C VAL A 67 1.23 -3.03 11.37
N ASN A 68 1.66 -3.69 10.29
CA ASN A 68 2.13 -5.08 10.32
C ASN A 68 3.52 -5.24 10.97
N GLY A 69 4.36 -4.19 10.96
CA GLY A 69 5.76 -4.31 11.34
C GLY A 69 6.25 -3.22 12.28
N ALA A 70 6.35 -2.00 11.75
CA ALA A 70 6.95 -0.84 12.44
C ALA A 70 6.39 -0.62 13.85
N PHE A 71 5.07 -0.62 13.94
CA PHE A 71 4.38 -0.14 15.12
C PHE A 71 4.45 -1.16 16.26
N PRO A 72 4.11 -2.44 16.08
CA PRO A 72 4.34 -3.45 17.12
C PRO A 72 5.80 -3.52 17.53
N MET A 73 6.73 -3.47 16.57
CA MET A 73 8.18 -3.45 16.86
C MET A 73 8.53 -2.34 17.84
N ARG A 74 8.21 -1.08 17.53
CA ARG A 74 8.56 0.05 18.39
C ARG A 74 7.97 -0.06 19.79
N ILE A 75 6.70 -0.44 19.92
CA ILE A 75 6.07 -0.49 21.24
C ILE A 75 6.70 -1.55 22.14
N PHE A 76 6.95 -2.76 21.61
CA PHE A 76 7.56 -3.83 22.42
C PHE A 76 9.05 -3.64 22.63
N ASP A 77 9.76 -3.13 21.62
CA ASP A 77 11.20 -2.89 21.68
C ASP A 77 11.54 -1.69 22.57
N GLU A 78 10.85 -0.56 22.44
CA GLU A 78 11.05 0.59 23.33
C GLU A 78 10.55 0.32 24.75
N GLY A 79 9.47 -0.46 24.90
CA GLY A 79 8.89 -0.78 26.21
C GLY A 79 9.71 -1.79 27.01
N TYR A 80 10.35 -2.76 26.36
CA TYR A 80 10.97 -3.90 27.02
C TYR A 80 12.40 -4.24 26.53
N GLY A 81 12.97 -3.46 25.62
CA GLY A 81 14.34 -3.65 25.10
C GLY A 81 15.43 -3.30 26.11
N ASP A 82 15.13 -2.43 27.08
CA ASP A 82 16.03 -2.13 28.20
C ASP A 82 15.66 -2.86 29.50
N PHE A 83 14.53 -3.58 29.51
CA PHE A 83 14.04 -4.27 30.70
C PHE A 83 14.62 -5.68 30.78
N MET A 84 15.59 -5.88 31.67
CA MET A 84 16.30 -7.14 31.84
C MET A 84 15.47 -8.19 32.56
N ALA A 85 15.51 -9.43 32.07
CA ALA A 85 14.98 -10.59 32.76
C ALA A 85 16.04 -11.12 33.74
N GLU A 86 15.70 -11.22 35.02
CA GLU A 86 16.59 -11.77 36.04
C GLU A 86 16.60 -13.30 35.94
N CYS A 87 17.77 -13.95 35.99
CA CYS A 87 17.90 -15.42 36.07
C CYS A 87 18.84 -15.90 37.18
N GLU A 88 19.38 -14.97 37.97
CA GLU A 88 20.28 -15.31 39.09
C GLU A 88 19.55 -16.21 40.10
N GLY A 89 20.21 -17.31 40.49
CA GLY A 89 19.66 -18.30 41.42
C GLY A 89 18.65 -19.30 40.82
N LYS A 90 18.32 -19.22 39.53
CA LYS A 90 17.49 -20.21 38.83
C LYS A 90 18.27 -21.19 37.97
N VAL A 91 19.32 -20.71 37.31
CA VAL A 91 20.17 -21.50 36.40
C VAL A 91 21.64 -21.19 36.66
N GLU A 92 22.50 -22.19 36.44
CA GLU A 92 23.94 -22.13 36.74
C GLU A 92 24.69 -21.14 35.82
N ASN A 93 24.19 -20.93 34.59
CA ASN A 93 24.67 -19.92 33.65
C ASN A 93 23.48 -19.04 33.20
N CYS A 94 23.42 -17.84 33.76
CA CYS A 94 22.36 -16.85 33.49
C CYS A 94 22.83 -15.91 32.36
N GLU A 95 22.33 -16.14 31.15
CA GLU A 95 22.49 -15.18 30.05
C GLU A 95 21.57 -13.98 30.31
N LYS A 96 22.15 -12.77 30.37
CA LYS A 96 21.38 -11.54 30.53
C LYS A 96 20.62 -11.25 29.24
N VAL A 97 19.31 -11.47 29.27
CA VAL A 97 18.39 -11.21 28.17
C VAL A 97 17.32 -10.22 28.59
N THR A 98 16.71 -9.53 27.62
CA THR A 98 15.65 -8.55 27.90
C THR A 98 14.27 -9.19 27.72
N TYR A 99 13.23 -8.63 28.32
CA TYR A 99 11.87 -9.13 28.13
C TYR A 99 11.44 -9.08 26.66
N ALA A 100 11.83 -8.03 25.93
CA ALA A 100 11.56 -7.96 24.50
C ALA A 100 12.25 -9.08 23.72
N SER A 101 13.47 -9.50 24.10
CA SER A 101 14.13 -10.65 23.46
C SER A 101 13.37 -11.96 23.64
N ILE A 102 12.78 -12.17 24.83
CA ILE A 102 11.97 -13.35 25.15
C ILE A 102 10.68 -13.32 24.32
N LEU A 103 10.00 -12.18 24.29
CA LEU A 103 8.77 -11.97 23.52
C LEU A 103 9.02 -12.13 22.01
N TYR A 104 10.15 -11.61 21.51
CA TYR A 104 10.56 -11.78 20.12
C TYR A 104 10.82 -13.26 19.79
N ALA A 105 11.59 -13.96 20.63
CA ALA A 105 11.89 -15.38 20.46
C ALA A 105 10.64 -16.27 20.53
N ASN A 106 9.59 -15.82 21.21
CA ASN A 106 8.29 -16.48 21.25
C ASN A 106 7.36 -16.07 20.09
N GLY A 107 7.82 -15.17 19.20
CA GLY A 107 7.07 -14.71 18.03
C GLY A 107 5.90 -13.79 18.39
N VAL A 108 6.00 -13.00 19.45
CA VAL A 108 4.94 -12.07 19.90
C VAL A 108 4.86 -10.82 19.02
N PHE A 109 6.00 -10.33 18.55
CA PHE A 109 6.10 -9.17 17.68
C PHE A 109 7.23 -9.36 16.66
N PRO A 110 7.21 -8.64 15.53
CA PRO A 110 8.28 -8.70 14.55
C PRO A 110 9.38 -7.66 14.82
N HIS A 111 10.61 -7.96 14.42
CA HIS A 111 11.79 -7.12 14.63
C HIS A 111 12.69 -7.15 13.39
N GLU A 112 13.51 -6.12 13.20
CA GLU A 112 14.49 -6.06 12.12
C GLU A 112 15.51 -7.22 12.22
N GLY A 113 15.90 -7.76 11.06
CA GLY A 113 17.13 -8.54 10.94
C GLY A 113 17.04 -9.99 11.40
N GLY A 114 15.92 -10.45 11.98
CA GLY A 114 15.71 -11.86 12.35
C GLY A 114 16.46 -12.36 13.58
N ALA A 115 17.34 -11.54 14.12
CA ALA A 115 18.06 -11.77 15.36
C ALA A 115 17.78 -10.58 16.26
N TYR A 116 17.46 -10.87 17.52
CA TYR A 116 17.24 -9.82 18.51
C TYR A 116 18.59 -9.41 19.12
N PRO A 117 18.89 -8.12 19.26
CA PRO A 117 20.16 -7.66 19.81
C PRO A 117 20.37 -8.17 21.25
N SER A 118 21.63 -8.43 21.59
CA SER A 118 22.01 -8.80 22.96
C SER A 118 22.12 -7.57 23.86
N GLY A 119 21.63 -7.67 25.09
CA GLY A 119 21.73 -6.60 26.08
C GLY A 119 20.69 -5.49 25.90
N SER A 120 20.87 -4.39 26.63
CA SER A 120 19.96 -3.25 26.67
C SER A 120 20.00 -2.52 25.33
N HIS A 121 18.84 -2.25 24.73
CA HIS A 121 18.73 -1.46 23.53
C HIS A 121 17.33 -0.89 23.34
N THR A 122 17.24 0.03 22.38
CA THR A 122 15.99 0.64 21.93
C THR A 122 15.91 0.60 20.40
N ALA A 123 14.71 0.79 19.87
CA ALA A 123 14.49 0.87 18.43
C ALA A 123 15.34 2.00 17.80
N GLU A 124 15.60 3.09 18.51
CA GLU A 124 16.38 4.22 18.01
C GLU A 124 17.90 3.95 17.94
N THR A 125 18.41 3.06 18.78
CA THR A 125 19.86 2.80 18.91
C THR A 125 20.37 1.71 17.96
N THR A 126 19.46 0.92 17.36
CA THR A 126 19.82 -0.35 16.71
C THR A 126 19.39 -0.47 15.24
N LEU A 127 18.90 0.62 14.61
CA LEU A 127 18.50 0.65 13.20
C LEU A 127 19.58 1.33 12.30
N PRO A 128 20.76 0.73 12.05
CA PRO A 128 21.78 1.34 11.20
C PRO A 128 21.57 1.09 9.70
N THR A 129 20.56 0.30 9.29
CA THR A 129 20.46 -0.16 7.90
C THR A 129 19.46 0.62 7.05
N SER A 130 19.75 0.69 5.75
CA SER A 130 18.85 1.27 4.74
C SER A 130 17.68 0.35 4.36
N GLN A 131 17.58 -0.85 4.93
CA GLN A 131 16.64 -1.90 4.53
C GLN A 131 15.85 -2.44 5.71
N TRP A 132 14.53 -2.18 5.70
CA TRP A 132 13.61 -2.70 6.72
C TRP A 132 13.28 -4.17 6.46
N GLN A 133 13.97 -5.09 7.14
CA GLN A 133 13.70 -6.53 7.11
C GLN A 133 13.01 -6.98 8.41
N ILE A 134 11.77 -6.53 8.60
CA ILE A 134 10.99 -6.79 9.82
C ILE A 134 10.31 -8.16 9.74
N ARG A 135 10.63 -9.07 10.65
CA ARG A 135 10.08 -10.43 10.69
C ARG A 135 9.85 -10.92 12.11
N TYR A 136 8.88 -11.81 12.33
CA TYR A 136 8.69 -12.45 13.63
C TYR A 136 9.87 -13.38 13.95
N GLY A 137 10.27 -13.38 15.23
CA GLY A 137 11.24 -14.32 15.76
C GLY A 137 10.61 -15.68 16.12
N GLY A 138 11.48 -16.59 16.57
CA GLY A 138 11.08 -17.90 17.09
C GLY A 138 10.91 -19.00 16.05
N ALA A 139 10.71 -20.23 16.53
CA ALA A 139 10.52 -21.44 15.71
C ALA A 139 9.11 -21.53 15.07
N GLY A 140 8.43 -20.41 14.85
CA GLY A 140 7.12 -20.34 14.22
C GLY A 140 7.26 -20.36 12.70
N ALA A 141 7.45 -21.54 12.12
CA ALA A 141 7.75 -21.75 10.70
C ALA A 141 6.72 -21.16 9.71
N GLY A 142 5.55 -20.68 10.17
CA GLY A 142 4.51 -20.12 9.32
C GLY A 142 4.24 -18.62 9.46
N LYS A 143 4.73 -17.93 10.50
CA LYS A 143 4.35 -16.52 10.72
C LYS A 143 4.93 -15.59 9.66
N ASN A 144 6.08 -15.94 9.08
CA ASN A 144 6.75 -15.16 8.04
C ASN A 144 6.42 -15.67 6.62
N ASP A 145 5.46 -16.59 6.47
CA ASP A 145 5.03 -17.08 5.16
C ASP A 145 4.01 -16.13 4.49
N GLY A 146 3.81 -16.30 3.18
CA GLY A 146 2.73 -15.68 2.43
C GLY A 146 1.75 -16.75 1.91
N PRO A 147 0.56 -16.92 2.51
CA PRO A 147 -0.02 -16.23 3.67
C PRO A 147 0.54 -16.72 5.01
N PRO A 148 0.55 -15.86 6.06
CA PRO A 148 1.09 -16.24 7.35
C PRO A 148 0.16 -17.19 8.10
N THR A 149 0.76 -18.15 8.80
CA THR A 149 0.09 -19.07 9.72
C THR A 149 0.50 -18.76 11.15
N LEU A 150 -0.49 -18.51 12.01
CA LEU A 150 -0.26 -18.23 13.43
C LEU A 150 -0.23 -19.53 14.25
N PRO A 151 0.68 -19.66 15.22
CA PRO A 151 0.65 -20.75 16.19
C PRO A 151 -0.57 -20.57 17.11
N GLU A 152 -1.28 -21.66 17.41
CA GLU A 152 -2.40 -21.66 18.35
C GLU A 152 -2.11 -22.67 19.49
N PRO A 153 -2.12 -22.25 20.76
CA PRO A 153 -2.20 -20.86 21.25
C PRO A 153 -0.89 -20.09 21.03
N LEU A 154 -0.97 -18.77 20.90
CA LEU A 154 0.21 -17.91 21.01
C LEU A 154 0.77 -17.99 22.43
N LYS A 155 2.10 -18.04 22.56
CA LYS A 155 2.76 -18.10 23.86
C LYS A 155 3.48 -16.77 24.09
N LEU A 156 3.02 -15.94 25.03
CA LEU A 156 3.75 -14.72 25.39
C LEU A 156 5.01 -15.08 26.18
N PHE A 157 4.81 -15.90 27.22
CA PHE A 157 5.87 -16.51 28.01
C PHE A 157 5.61 -18.01 28.10
N THR A 158 6.65 -18.79 27.84
CA THR A 158 6.58 -20.25 27.92
C THR A 158 6.90 -20.71 29.34
N LEU A 159 6.54 -21.96 29.66
CA LEU A 159 6.91 -22.58 30.92
C LEU A 159 8.44 -22.68 31.09
N ASP A 160 9.18 -22.88 29.99
CA ASP A 160 10.64 -22.86 29.99
C ASP A 160 11.20 -21.48 30.37
N ASN A 161 10.59 -20.40 29.86
CA ASN A 161 10.94 -19.04 30.30
C ASN A 161 10.70 -18.88 31.80
N ALA A 162 9.63 -19.46 32.34
CA ALA A 162 9.29 -19.40 33.76
C ALA A 162 10.24 -20.18 34.68
N PHE A 163 10.87 -21.23 34.16
CA PHE A 163 11.92 -21.96 34.87
C PHE A 163 13.27 -21.26 34.78
N LYS A 164 13.59 -20.62 33.65
CA LYS A 164 14.88 -19.95 33.42
C LYS A 164 14.97 -18.57 34.07
N TYR A 165 13.90 -17.77 34.02
CA TYR A 165 13.89 -16.38 34.46
C TYR A 165 12.92 -16.14 35.62
N TRP A 166 13.28 -15.25 36.54
CA TRP A 166 12.40 -14.66 37.54
C TRP A 166 11.51 -13.62 36.86
N HIS A 167 10.29 -14.05 36.53
CA HIS A 167 9.26 -13.19 35.96
C HIS A 167 7.96 -13.35 36.76
N PRO A 168 7.53 -12.35 37.54
CA PRO A 168 6.29 -12.44 38.31
C PRO A 168 5.09 -12.70 37.39
N LEU A 169 4.13 -13.50 37.85
CA LEU A 169 2.89 -13.73 37.10
C LEU A 169 2.14 -12.41 36.84
N ASP A 170 2.19 -11.46 37.78
CA ASP A 170 1.56 -10.14 37.62
C ASP A 170 2.15 -9.36 36.44
N LEU A 171 3.47 -9.43 36.22
CA LEU A 171 4.11 -8.81 35.06
C LEU A 171 3.66 -9.47 33.75
N ALA A 172 3.53 -10.81 33.72
CA ALA A 172 3.01 -11.52 32.55
C ALA A 172 1.56 -11.09 32.22
N VAL A 173 0.74 -10.85 33.25
CA VAL A 173 -0.63 -10.32 33.10
C VAL A 173 -0.63 -8.89 32.57
N GLU A 174 0.30 -8.03 33.01
CA GLU A 174 0.44 -6.67 32.48
C GLU A 174 0.84 -6.65 31.01
N ILE A 175 1.81 -7.48 30.62
CA ILE A 175 2.25 -7.62 29.22
C ILE A 175 1.11 -8.17 28.36
N TYR A 176 0.33 -9.13 28.87
CA TYR A 176 -0.87 -9.62 28.19
C TYR A 176 -1.90 -8.50 27.96
N LYS A 177 -2.19 -7.67 28.97
CA LYS A 177 -3.13 -6.54 28.82
C LYS A 177 -2.64 -5.56 27.76
N LEU A 178 -1.36 -5.21 27.79
CA LEU A 178 -0.75 -4.31 26.81
C LEU A 178 -0.83 -4.92 25.40
N TYR A 179 -0.49 -6.20 25.25
CA TYR A 179 -0.59 -6.93 23.99
C TYR A 179 -2.01 -6.88 23.41
N PHE A 180 -3.02 -7.18 24.24
CA PHE A 180 -4.41 -7.10 23.82
C PHE A 180 -4.81 -5.69 23.39
N GLN A 181 -4.43 -4.67 24.15
CA GLN A 181 -4.74 -3.26 23.84
C GLN A 181 -4.13 -2.81 22.51
N ILE A 182 -2.84 -3.11 22.28
CA ILE A 182 -2.13 -2.72 21.06
C ILE A 182 -2.79 -3.36 19.85
N TYR A 183 -2.94 -4.69 19.84
CA TYR A 183 -3.45 -5.39 18.66
C TYR A 183 -4.94 -5.15 18.43
N SER A 184 -5.72 -4.84 19.47
CA SER A 184 -7.11 -4.39 19.32
C SER A 184 -7.17 -3.01 18.67
N LEU A 185 -6.31 -2.08 19.09
CA LEU A 185 -6.18 -0.75 18.47
C LEU A 185 -5.74 -0.87 17.01
N LEU A 186 -4.71 -1.66 16.72
CA LEU A 186 -4.22 -1.88 15.37
C LEU A 186 -5.29 -2.49 14.47
N GLY A 187 -6.06 -3.46 14.97
CA GLY A 187 -7.20 -4.01 14.25
C GLY A 187 -8.25 -2.95 13.93
N SER A 188 -8.57 -2.06 14.89
CA SER A 188 -9.51 -0.95 14.66
C SER A 188 -9.00 0.07 13.64
N VAL A 189 -7.71 0.40 13.69
CA VAL A 189 -7.10 1.34 12.74
C VAL A 189 -7.13 0.75 11.33
N GLU A 190 -6.70 -0.50 11.19
CA GLU A 190 -6.59 -1.16 9.89
C GLU A 190 -7.95 -1.46 9.26
N ASP A 191 -8.93 -1.91 10.05
CA ASP A 191 -10.31 -2.09 9.58
C ASP A 191 -10.90 -0.78 9.05
N ALA A 192 -10.66 0.33 9.76
CA ALA A 192 -11.06 1.65 9.29
C ALA A 192 -10.35 2.04 7.97
N GLN A 193 -9.04 1.83 7.85
CA GLN A 193 -8.30 2.09 6.60
C GLN A 193 -8.82 1.27 5.43
N TYR A 194 -9.02 -0.03 5.66
CA TYR A 194 -9.51 -0.94 4.64
C TYR A 194 -10.95 -0.60 4.21
N SER A 195 -11.80 -0.20 5.15
CA SER A 195 -13.15 0.27 4.84
C SER A 195 -13.14 1.54 3.96
N VAL A 196 -12.19 2.46 4.20
CA VAL A 196 -12.00 3.65 3.36
C VAL A 196 -11.56 3.24 1.96
N LEU A 197 -10.55 2.36 1.84
CA LEU A 197 -10.11 1.87 0.53
C LEU A 197 -11.28 1.24 -0.24
N LYS A 198 -12.04 0.33 0.37
CA LYS A 198 -13.21 -0.30 -0.26
C LYS A 198 -14.22 0.72 -0.75
N ARG A 199 -14.52 1.74 0.06
CA ARG A 199 -15.48 2.79 -0.32
C ARG A 199 -14.97 3.62 -1.50
N LEU A 200 -13.66 3.91 -1.54
CA LEU A 200 -13.06 4.71 -2.61
C LEU A 200 -12.94 3.93 -3.93
N SER A 201 -12.54 2.66 -3.86
CA SER A 201 -12.37 1.79 -5.02
C SER A 201 -13.69 1.27 -5.61
N ALA A 202 -14.77 1.20 -4.81
CA ALA A 202 -16.07 0.66 -5.27
C ALA A 202 -16.67 1.37 -6.50
N ASP A 203 -16.42 2.68 -6.67
CA ASP A 203 -16.87 3.45 -7.85
C ASP A 203 -15.72 4.20 -8.55
N HIS A 204 -14.50 4.11 -8.03
CA HIS A 204 -13.35 4.93 -8.45
C HIS A 204 -13.73 6.41 -8.59
N SER A 205 -14.49 6.91 -7.61
CA SER A 205 -15.08 8.25 -7.69
C SER A 205 -14.03 9.36 -7.77
N PHE A 206 -12.82 9.12 -7.23
CA PHE A 206 -11.70 10.05 -7.36
C PHE A 206 -11.14 10.08 -8.78
N MET A 207 -10.97 8.94 -9.43
CA MET A 207 -10.60 8.88 -10.85
C MET A 207 -11.61 9.66 -11.71
N LYS A 208 -12.91 9.40 -11.54
CA LYS A 208 -13.99 10.09 -12.28
C LYS A 208 -13.97 11.60 -12.05
N LYS A 209 -13.88 12.03 -10.79
CA LYS A 209 -13.86 13.46 -10.42
C LYS A 209 -12.59 14.16 -10.90
N SER A 210 -11.43 13.52 -10.80
CA SER A 210 -10.16 14.08 -11.26
C SER A 210 -10.17 14.29 -12.77
N TYR A 211 -10.71 13.32 -13.52
CA TYR A 211 -10.89 13.48 -14.96
C TYR A 211 -11.85 14.64 -15.29
N TRP A 212 -13.03 14.63 -14.66
CA TRP A 212 -14.05 15.67 -14.82
C TRP A 212 -13.53 17.09 -14.53
N LEU A 213 -12.77 17.28 -13.45
CA LEU A 213 -12.21 18.60 -13.08
C LEU A 213 -11.26 19.16 -14.14
N ASN A 214 -10.57 18.29 -14.89
CA ASN A 214 -9.58 18.70 -15.87
C ASN A 214 -10.16 18.89 -17.29
N THR A 215 -11.26 18.20 -17.63
CA THR A 215 -11.87 18.32 -18.98
C THR A 215 -13.21 19.06 -18.99
N GLY A 216 -13.96 19.06 -17.89
CA GLY A 216 -15.31 19.61 -17.83
C GLY A 216 -16.36 18.81 -18.62
N ASP A 217 -16.00 17.62 -19.13
CA ASP A 217 -16.93 16.75 -19.88
C ASP A 217 -17.86 15.98 -18.92
N SER A 218 -18.60 14.98 -19.40
CA SER A 218 -19.44 14.18 -18.53
C SER A 218 -18.58 13.25 -17.66
N MET A 219 -19.00 13.00 -16.41
CA MET A 219 -18.36 11.95 -15.59
C MET A 219 -18.51 10.56 -16.22
N ALA A 220 -19.51 10.35 -17.07
CA ALA A 220 -19.69 9.10 -17.81
C ALA A 220 -18.56 8.85 -18.82
N ASP A 221 -17.90 9.90 -19.32
CA ASP A 221 -16.77 9.75 -20.24
C ASP A 221 -15.56 9.14 -19.53
N ALA A 222 -15.47 9.29 -18.20
CA ALA A 222 -14.45 8.66 -17.38
C ALA A 222 -14.73 7.17 -17.09
N ASP A 223 -15.93 6.65 -17.37
CA ASP A 223 -16.25 5.23 -17.13
C ASP A 223 -15.38 4.30 -17.98
N ALA A 224 -14.99 4.73 -19.19
CA ALA A 224 -14.06 3.98 -20.03
C ALA A 224 -12.67 3.82 -19.36
N LEU A 225 -12.16 4.89 -18.76
CA LEU A 225 -10.91 4.87 -17.99
C LEU A 225 -11.03 3.98 -16.74
N VAL A 226 -12.14 4.10 -16.02
CA VAL A 226 -12.43 3.27 -14.84
C VAL A 226 -12.52 1.79 -15.20
N ASN A 227 -13.17 1.44 -16.31
CA ASN A 227 -13.27 0.06 -16.79
C ASN A 227 -11.90 -0.48 -17.21
N SER A 228 -11.07 0.33 -17.87
CA SER A 228 -9.68 -0.01 -18.18
C SER A 228 -8.89 -0.31 -16.90
N PHE A 229 -8.99 0.56 -15.89
CA PHE A 229 -8.33 0.36 -14.59
C PHE A 229 -8.81 -0.91 -13.86
N ARG A 230 -10.13 -1.10 -13.73
CA ARG A 230 -10.73 -2.28 -13.09
C ARG A 230 -10.34 -3.60 -13.74
N SER A 231 -10.16 -3.62 -15.06
CA SER A 231 -9.78 -4.84 -15.78
C SER A 231 -8.37 -5.32 -15.46
N LYS A 232 -7.54 -4.43 -14.89
CA LYS A 232 -6.11 -4.67 -14.63
C LYS A 232 -5.77 -4.73 -13.15
N VAL A 233 -6.53 -4.02 -12.32
CA VAL A 233 -6.26 -3.90 -10.89
C VAL A 233 -6.85 -5.10 -10.14
N PRO A 234 -6.07 -5.76 -9.26
CA PRO A 234 -6.57 -6.83 -8.43
C PRO A 234 -7.78 -6.39 -7.58
N ALA A 235 -8.67 -7.33 -7.26
CA ALA A 235 -9.84 -7.07 -6.44
C ALA A 235 -9.44 -6.90 -4.95
N PHE A 236 -8.97 -5.72 -4.57
CA PHE A 236 -8.56 -5.42 -3.18
C PHE A 236 -9.71 -5.52 -2.17
N ASP A 237 -10.95 -5.51 -2.63
CA ASP A 237 -12.16 -5.75 -1.82
C ASP A 237 -12.38 -7.24 -1.48
N SER A 238 -11.69 -8.15 -2.18
CA SER A 238 -11.75 -9.59 -1.99
C SER A 238 -10.86 -10.07 -0.85
N SER A 239 -11.38 -11.00 -0.04
CA SER A 239 -10.62 -11.72 1.00
C SER A 239 -9.51 -12.62 0.44
N ALA A 240 -9.53 -12.90 -0.86
CA ALA A 240 -8.44 -13.60 -1.53
C ALA A 240 -7.21 -12.72 -1.74
N VAL A 241 -7.39 -11.39 -1.80
CA VAL A 241 -6.31 -10.42 -2.02
C VAL A 241 -5.93 -9.73 -0.72
N VAL A 242 -6.90 -9.33 0.11
CA VAL A 242 -6.66 -8.62 1.37
C VAL A 242 -7.45 -9.30 2.47
N LYS A 243 -6.78 -9.80 3.51
CA LYS A 243 -7.47 -10.37 4.67
C LYS A 243 -6.72 -10.13 5.98
N PRO A 244 -7.44 -9.86 7.07
CA PRO A 244 -6.84 -9.84 8.39
C PRO A 244 -6.56 -11.27 8.85
N ILE A 245 -5.46 -11.41 9.57
CA ILE A 245 -4.99 -12.64 10.20
C ILE A 245 -5.14 -12.43 11.71
N CYS A 246 -5.85 -13.32 12.37
CA CYS A 246 -6.33 -13.12 13.73
C CYS A 246 -5.95 -14.31 14.62
N GLN A 247 -5.54 -14.02 15.85
CA GLN A 247 -5.17 -14.98 16.89
C GLN A 247 -6.39 -15.29 17.77
N GLN A 248 -6.70 -16.56 17.99
CA GLN A 248 -7.86 -16.95 18.79
C GLN A 248 -7.50 -17.20 20.26
N GLN A 249 -6.38 -17.87 20.51
CA GLN A 249 -5.99 -18.27 21.85
C GLN A 249 -4.58 -17.79 22.20
N LEU A 250 -4.39 -17.50 23.49
CA LEU A 250 -3.12 -17.07 24.02
C LEU A 250 -2.84 -17.74 25.36
N THR A 251 -1.58 -18.03 25.61
CA THR A 251 -1.07 -18.54 26.88
C THR A 251 0.07 -17.66 27.38
N TYR A 252 0.13 -17.47 28.68
CA TYR A 252 1.28 -16.87 29.34
C TYR A 252 1.58 -17.62 30.63
N CYS A 253 2.86 -17.72 30.93
CA CYS A 253 3.38 -18.31 32.15
C CYS A 253 4.04 -17.23 33.03
N GLY A 254 4.17 -17.52 34.32
CA GLY A 254 4.65 -16.59 35.33
C GLY A 254 5.09 -17.32 36.60
N ASN A 255 5.90 -16.68 37.43
CA ASN A 255 6.22 -17.16 38.77
C ASN A 255 5.23 -16.58 39.76
N ARG A 256 4.42 -17.45 40.38
CA ARG A 256 3.49 -17.07 41.44
C ARG A 256 4.11 -17.30 42.80
N HIS A 257 4.03 -16.30 43.67
CA HIS A 257 4.42 -16.43 45.07
C HIS A 257 3.38 -17.26 45.82
N LEU A 258 3.80 -18.35 46.48
CA LEU A 258 2.90 -19.27 47.18
C LEU A 258 2.62 -18.88 48.64
N GLY A 259 3.35 -17.89 49.18
CA GLY A 259 3.29 -17.55 50.60
C GLY A 259 4.03 -18.57 51.48
N GLY A 260 4.59 -18.10 52.61
CA GLY A 260 5.27 -18.93 53.61
C GLY A 260 6.80 -18.85 53.60
N THR A 261 7.42 -19.43 54.63
CA THR A 261 8.88 -19.45 54.87
C THR A 261 9.59 -20.68 54.26
N GLY A 262 8.97 -21.31 53.26
CA GLY A 262 9.49 -22.53 52.62
C GLY A 262 10.70 -22.30 51.71
N ILE A 263 11.40 -23.39 51.38
CA ILE A 263 12.66 -23.40 50.60
C ILE A 263 12.47 -22.93 49.14
N GLN A 264 11.25 -23.00 48.59
CA GLN A 264 10.91 -22.43 47.28
C GLN A 264 9.62 -21.58 47.36
N PRO A 265 9.73 -20.25 47.56
CA PRO A 265 8.57 -19.38 47.73
C PRO A 265 7.76 -19.13 46.44
N TYR A 266 8.22 -19.66 45.30
CA TYR A 266 7.62 -19.44 43.99
C TYR A 266 7.38 -20.73 43.22
N ARG A 267 6.29 -20.77 42.45
CA ARG A 267 5.96 -21.85 41.51
C ARG A 267 5.65 -21.27 40.14
N PRO A 268 6.22 -21.83 39.05
CA PRO A 268 5.78 -21.54 37.69
C PRO A 268 4.32 -21.98 37.50
N GLU A 269 3.50 -21.05 37.02
CA GLU A 269 2.10 -21.27 36.69
C GLU A 269 1.84 -20.69 35.29
N CYS A 270 0.99 -21.35 34.52
CA CYS A 270 0.56 -20.89 33.21
C CYS A 270 -0.97 -20.80 33.20
N THR A 271 -1.51 -20.00 32.30
CA THR A 271 -2.95 -20.03 31.99
C THR A 271 -3.32 -21.38 31.38
N ASP A 272 -4.10 -22.17 32.12
CA ASP A 272 -4.69 -23.43 31.67
C ASP A 272 -6.16 -23.48 32.14
N PRO A 273 -7.16 -23.44 31.24
CA PRO A 273 -7.03 -23.44 29.78
C PRO A 273 -6.45 -22.12 29.23
N ALA A 274 -6.03 -22.16 27.95
CA ALA A 274 -5.59 -20.97 27.23
C ALA A 274 -6.67 -19.87 27.24
N VAL A 275 -6.23 -18.61 27.30
CA VAL A 275 -7.12 -17.45 27.29
C VAL A 275 -7.68 -17.27 25.88
N THR A 276 -9.01 -17.30 25.76
CA THR A 276 -9.70 -16.94 24.53
C THR A 276 -9.63 -15.42 24.34
N LEU A 277 -9.04 -14.99 23.23
CA LEU A 277 -8.93 -13.58 22.88
C LEU A 277 -10.27 -13.06 22.35
N GLN A 278 -10.69 -11.88 22.83
CA GLN A 278 -11.89 -11.23 22.34
C GLN A 278 -11.72 -10.79 20.89
N THR A 279 -12.83 -10.81 20.14
CA THR A 279 -12.85 -10.40 18.74
C THR A 279 -12.55 -8.92 18.59
N SER A 280 -11.54 -8.58 17.79
CA SER A 280 -11.24 -7.20 17.40
C SER A 280 -11.88 -6.83 16.06
N ALA A 281 -11.89 -5.54 15.71
CA ALA A 281 -12.32 -5.07 14.41
C ALA A 281 -11.57 -5.76 13.26
N GLY A 282 -12.24 -5.96 12.12
CA GLY A 282 -11.74 -6.68 10.96
C GLY A 282 -11.73 -8.22 11.10
N CYS A 283 -11.72 -8.77 12.31
CA CYS A 283 -11.65 -10.22 12.55
C CYS A 283 -13.04 -10.85 12.68
N SER A 284 -13.24 -12.05 12.11
CA SER A 284 -14.44 -12.86 12.39
C SER A 284 -14.42 -13.50 13.78
N SER A 285 -13.22 -13.79 14.27
CA SER A 285 -12.96 -14.38 15.59
C SER A 285 -11.53 -14.05 16.02
N GLY A 286 -11.35 -13.73 17.30
CA GLY A 286 -10.04 -13.48 17.88
C GLY A 286 -9.48 -12.07 17.60
N LEU A 287 -8.23 -11.88 18.01
CA LEU A 287 -7.53 -10.61 18.01
C LEU A 287 -6.70 -10.45 16.74
N PHE A 288 -6.81 -9.30 16.09
CA PHE A 288 -6.02 -8.92 14.92
C PHE A 288 -4.52 -9.08 15.18
N GLN A 289 -3.78 -9.54 14.18
CA GLN A 289 -2.32 -9.65 14.22
C GLN A 289 -1.68 -8.93 13.04
N ILE A 290 -2.11 -9.28 11.83
CA ILE A 290 -1.49 -8.83 10.58
C ILE A 290 -2.61 -8.63 9.56
N MET A 291 -2.52 -7.59 8.74
CA MET A 291 -3.29 -7.51 7.50
C MET A 291 -2.46 -8.04 6.36
N TRP A 292 -2.83 -9.20 5.85
CA TRP A 292 -2.14 -9.82 4.73
C TRP A 292 -2.69 -9.28 3.40
N VAL A 293 -1.78 -8.91 2.51
CA VAL A 293 -2.09 -8.58 1.11
C VAL A 293 -1.31 -9.53 0.21
N ASP A 294 -1.97 -10.09 -0.80
CA ASP A 294 -1.34 -10.98 -1.76
C ASP A 294 -0.18 -10.26 -2.48
N ALA A 295 1.01 -10.87 -2.40
CA ALA A 295 2.20 -10.33 -3.06
C ALA A 295 2.04 -10.27 -4.58
N ASN A 296 1.24 -11.18 -5.19
CA ASN A 296 0.96 -11.11 -6.62
C ASN A 296 0.09 -9.90 -6.97
N ALA A 297 -0.85 -9.52 -6.11
CA ALA A 297 -1.66 -8.33 -6.32
C ALA A 297 -0.80 -7.06 -6.29
N ILE A 298 0.11 -6.96 -5.32
CA ILE A 298 1.08 -5.85 -5.28
C ILE A 298 1.93 -5.87 -6.55
N LYS A 299 2.48 -7.02 -6.94
CA LYS A 299 3.29 -7.20 -8.14
C LYS A 299 2.58 -6.74 -9.41
N THR A 300 1.29 -7.06 -9.58
CA THR A 300 0.48 -6.56 -10.72
C THR A 300 0.48 -5.04 -10.78
N LEU A 301 0.34 -4.34 -9.65
CA LEU A 301 0.39 -2.87 -9.61
C LEU A 301 1.76 -2.30 -10.01
N GLN A 302 2.82 -3.11 -9.97
CA GLN A 302 4.19 -2.66 -10.30
C GLN A 302 4.64 -3.06 -11.70
N GLU A 303 4.24 -4.25 -12.17
CA GLU A 303 4.91 -4.94 -13.28
C GLU A 303 3.97 -5.38 -14.42
N ASP A 304 2.64 -5.15 -14.40
CA ASP A 304 1.72 -5.64 -15.46
C ASP A 304 2.10 -5.18 -16.89
N GLY A 305 2.83 -4.07 -17.00
CA GLY A 305 3.26 -3.41 -18.23
C GLY A 305 4.56 -3.97 -18.83
N GLY A 306 4.99 -3.36 -19.93
CA GLY A 306 6.22 -3.77 -20.62
C GLY A 306 7.49 -3.38 -19.86
N SER A 307 8.63 -3.98 -20.21
CA SER A 307 9.94 -3.71 -19.57
C SER A 307 10.39 -2.24 -19.62
N GLY A 308 9.86 -1.44 -20.57
CA GLY A 308 10.10 0.01 -20.65
C GLY A 308 9.16 0.87 -19.81
N TYR A 309 7.95 0.37 -19.53
CA TYR A 309 6.89 1.06 -18.78
C TYR A 309 6.24 0.04 -17.84
N PRO A 310 6.88 -0.27 -16.70
CA PRO A 310 6.32 -1.19 -15.72
C PRO A 310 5.08 -0.55 -15.09
N GLY A 311 4.07 -1.35 -14.73
CA GLY A 311 2.82 -0.91 -14.09
C GLY A 311 1.57 -1.22 -14.88
N ILE A 312 0.43 -0.64 -14.51
CA ILE A 312 -0.85 -0.85 -15.17
C ILE A 312 -0.96 0.08 -16.40
N PRO A 313 -1.02 -0.48 -17.62
CA PRO A 313 -1.29 0.30 -18.82
C PRO A 313 -2.79 0.63 -18.87
N LEU A 314 -3.10 1.91 -18.98
CA LEU A 314 -4.45 2.42 -19.14
C LEU A 314 -4.59 3.00 -20.54
N SER A 315 -5.77 2.80 -21.12
CA SER A 315 -6.12 3.34 -22.42
C SER A 315 -7.56 3.79 -22.46
N MET A 316 -7.81 4.92 -23.12
CA MET A 316 -9.15 5.42 -23.34
C MET A 316 -9.27 6.03 -24.73
N THR A 317 -10.35 5.70 -25.44
CA THR A 317 -10.65 6.32 -26.73
C THR A 317 -11.06 7.77 -26.52
N TRP A 318 -10.39 8.69 -27.22
CA TRP A 318 -10.76 10.09 -27.21
C TRP A 318 -11.90 10.37 -28.18
N ALA A 319 -13.00 10.91 -27.68
CA ALA A 319 -14.12 11.36 -28.49
C ALA A 319 -13.76 12.66 -29.22
N VAL A 320 -13.25 12.54 -30.44
CA VAL A 320 -12.93 13.70 -31.27
C VAL A 320 -14.19 14.55 -31.49
N PRO A 321 -14.12 15.88 -31.33
CA PRO A 321 -15.23 16.77 -31.65
C PRO A 321 -15.76 16.50 -33.05
N SER A 322 -17.09 16.47 -33.21
CA SER A 322 -17.69 16.01 -34.47
C SER A 322 -17.34 16.91 -35.66
N LYS A 323 -17.28 18.22 -35.44
CA LYS A 323 -17.06 19.22 -36.48
C LYS A 323 -16.17 20.35 -35.99
N ASN A 324 -15.35 20.91 -36.88
CA ASN A 324 -14.73 22.22 -36.64
C ASN A 324 -15.69 23.37 -36.98
N TYR A 325 -15.22 24.61 -36.80
CA TYR A 325 -15.90 25.83 -37.19
C TYR A 325 -16.36 25.85 -38.66
N TRP A 326 -15.60 25.19 -39.55
CA TRP A 326 -15.89 25.08 -40.99
C TRP A 326 -16.79 23.89 -41.35
N ASN A 327 -17.42 23.24 -40.36
CA ASN A 327 -18.30 22.09 -40.55
C ASN A 327 -17.57 20.87 -41.16
N VAL A 328 -16.22 20.85 -41.12
CA VAL A 328 -15.42 19.69 -41.51
C VAL A 328 -15.65 18.61 -40.48
N ASN A 329 -16.17 17.48 -40.94
CA ASN A 329 -16.50 16.36 -40.07
C ASN A 329 -15.22 15.56 -39.73
N PHE A 330 -14.74 15.68 -38.50
CA PHE A 330 -13.60 14.91 -38.03
C PHE A 330 -13.93 13.45 -37.77
N THR A 331 -15.20 13.09 -37.55
CA THR A 331 -15.60 11.68 -37.42
C THR A 331 -15.53 10.93 -38.74
N ALA A 332 -15.74 11.62 -39.87
CA ALA A 332 -15.50 11.04 -41.20
C ALA A 332 -14.00 10.87 -41.48
N MET A 333 -13.13 11.68 -40.86
CA MET A 333 -11.69 11.48 -40.88
C MET A 333 -11.24 10.36 -39.92
N SER A 334 -12.08 9.98 -38.94
CA SER A 334 -11.78 8.88 -38.00
C SER A 334 -11.60 7.53 -38.72
N GLU A 335 -12.30 7.32 -39.84
CA GLU A 335 -12.14 6.16 -40.73
C GLU A 335 -10.84 6.19 -41.55
N ALA A 336 -10.23 7.37 -41.70
CA ALA A 336 -8.97 7.57 -42.43
C ALA A 336 -7.72 7.51 -41.53
N PHE A 337 -7.87 7.41 -40.20
CA PHE A 337 -6.74 7.04 -39.34
C PHE A 337 -6.47 5.55 -39.56
N THR A 338 -5.41 5.24 -40.29
CA THR A 338 -4.93 3.87 -40.57
C THR A 338 -4.70 2.99 -39.33
N ALA A 339 -4.72 3.57 -38.13
CA ALA A 339 -4.45 2.91 -36.85
C ALA A 339 -5.67 2.83 -35.89
N GLY A 340 -6.87 3.25 -36.31
CA GLY A 340 -8.08 3.26 -35.46
C GLY A 340 -8.40 4.62 -34.85
N ARG A 341 -9.42 4.67 -33.97
CA ARG A 341 -9.83 5.90 -33.26
C ARG A 341 -8.66 6.44 -32.43
N PRO A 342 -8.51 7.77 -32.27
CA PRO A 342 -7.43 8.31 -31.46
C PRO A 342 -7.60 7.90 -30.00
N GLU A 343 -6.55 7.30 -29.44
CA GLU A 343 -6.50 6.84 -28.06
C GLU A 343 -5.56 7.71 -27.23
N LEU A 344 -5.85 7.75 -25.93
CA LEU A 344 -5.03 8.30 -24.86
C LEU A 344 -4.47 7.11 -24.10
N HIS A 345 -3.20 7.19 -23.71
CA HIS A 345 -2.49 6.12 -23.03
C HIS A 345 -1.72 6.69 -21.86
N THR A 346 -1.71 5.98 -20.75
CA THR A 346 -0.83 6.29 -19.62
C THR A 346 -0.51 4.99 -18.92
N THR A 347 0.72 4.83 -18.44
CA THR A 347 1.07 3.69 -17.60
C THR A 347 1.32 4.18 -16.19
N ILE A 348 0.68 3.55 -15.22
CA ILE A 348 0.84 3.91 -13.82
C ILE A 348 1.32 2.72 -13.01
N SER A 349 2.34 2.95 -12.19
CA SER A 349 2.99 1.92 -11.40
C SER A 349 3.07 2.31 -9.94
N LEU A 350 3.03 1.30 -9.09
CA LEU A 350 3.30 1.42 -7.68
C LEU A 350 4.70 0.89 -7.41
N ARG A 351 5.69 1.77 -7.29
CA ARG A 351 7.08 1.38 -7.09
C ARG A 351 7.39 1.24 -5.60
N GLY A 352 7.80 0.04 -5.19
CA GLY A 352 8.47 -0.20 -3.91
C GLY A 352 10.00 -0.08 -4.03
N ASP A 353 10.74 -0.44 -2.97
CA ASP A 353 12.19 -0.66 -3.11
C ASP A 353 12.42 -1.76 -4.14
N LEU A 354 13.26 -1.50 -5.14
CA LEU A 354 13.55 -2.45 -6.23
C LEU A 354 14.43 -3.62 -5.77
N THR A 355 15.07 -3.51 -4.61
CA THR A 355 15.97 -4.52 -4.08
C THR A 355 15.26 -5.58 -3.25
N THR A 356 14.08 -5.27 -2.71
CA THR A 356 13.24 -6.18 -1.94
C THR A 356 12.00 -6.57 -2.75
N LYS A 357 11.50 -7.80 -2.59
CA LYS A 357 10.19 -8.17 -3.14
C LYS A 357 9.15 -7.37 -2.36
N PRO A 358 8.50 -6.37 -2.97
CA PRO A 358 7.72 -5.42 -2.20
C PRO A 358 6.45 -6.10 -1.74
N ALA A 359 6.35 -6.30 -0.45
CA ALA A 359 5.23 -6.90 0.22
C ALA A 359 4.91 -6.09 1.47
N VAL A 360 3.66 -6.13 1.92
CA VAL A 360 3.31 -5.64 3.26
C VAL A 360 3.56 -6.70 4.34
N TRP A 361 3.91 -7.93 3.91
CA TRP A 361 4.31 -9.06 4.73
C TRP A 361 4.94 -10.16 3.85
N PRO A 362 6.04 -10.83 4.23
CA PRO A 362 6.81 -10.73 5.48
C PRO A 362 7.85 -9.61 5.51
N ASP A 363 8.01 -8.82 4.45
CA ASP A 363 9.00 -7.74 4.37
C ASP A 363 8.32 -6.36 4.27
N PRO A 364 7.61 -5.89 5.32
CA PRO A 364 6.84 -4.66 5.27
C PRO A 364 7.73 -3.45 4.98
N THR A 365 7.69 -2.97 3.73
CA THR A 365 8.44 -1.79 3.29
C THR A 365 7.49 -0.59 3.17
N PRO A 366 7.57 0.42 4.07
CA PRO A 366 6.64 1.57 4.06
C PRO A 366 7.05 2.64 3.02
N LYS A 367 7.38 2.24 1.79
CA LYS A 367 7.82 3.14 0.71
C LYS A 367 7.26 2.77 -0.66
N PHE A 368 5.98 2.42 -0.71
CA PHE A 368 5.25 2.40 -1.95
C PHE A 368 5.08 3.84 -2.46
N GLN A 369 5.48 4.08 -3.70
CA GLN A 369 5.40 5.38 -4.37
C GLN A 369 4.74 5.22 -5.74
N VAL A 370 3.82 6.11 -6.06
CA VAL A 370 3.20 6.15 -7.38
C VAL A 370 4.19 6.73 -8.39
N ARG A 371 4.38 6.05 -9.52
CA ARG A 371 5.08 6.58 -10.69
C ARG A 371 4.23 6.46 -11.92
N GLN A 372 4.30 7.49 -12.73
CA GLN A 372 3.56 7.60 -13.97
C GLN A 372 4.51 7.68 -15.15
N PHE A 373 4.12 7.02 -16.24
CA PHE A 373 4.81 7.04 -17.51
C PHE A 373 3.83 7.48 -18.60
N PRO A 374 4.09 8.63 -19.25
CA PRO A 374 3.25 9.16 -20.31
C PRO A 374 3.36 8.38 -21.62
#